data_AF-A0A2P6S2X1-F1
#
_entry.id   AF-A0A2P6S2X1-F1
#
_cell.length_a   1.000
_cell.length_b   1.000
_cell.length_c   1.000
_cell.angle_alpha   90.00
_cell.angle_beta   90.00
_cell.angle_gamma   90.00
#
_symmetry.space_group_name_H-M   'P 1'
#
loop_
_entity.id
_entity.type
_entity.pdbx_description
1 polymer ?
#
loop_
_entity_poly.entity_id
_entity_poly.type
_entity_poly.pdbx_seq_one_letter_code
_entity_poly.pdbx_strand_id
1 'polypeptide(L)'
;MFPRKQLSGSQKRKRKKREEEIIQSQRGSLDKYFVKPIFPVKRHVCRKRHFDEIPNTEREQQSAQESFRTDYFFILVDMALSQLKSRFEQMKTFESIFGFLFDASKLAHLDDDELKSYCLNLENALRKGDGSDIDAKYVTNFAGDAAK
;
A
#
# COMPACT_ATOMS: atom_id res chain seq x y z
N MET A 1 -31.57 -0.50 -13.41
CA MET A 1 -31.07 0.38 -12.32
C MET A 1 -31.90 0.16 -11.07
N PHE A 2 -31.36 -0.50 -10.03
CA PHE A 2 -32.03 -0.56 -8.73
C PHE A 2 -31.91 0.80 -8.03
N PRO A 3 -33.00 1.37 -7.47
CA PRO A 3 -32.94 2.67 -6.82
C PRO A 3 -32.07 2.56 -5.55
N ARG A 4 -31.04 3.40 -5.44
CA ARG A 4 -30.29 3.54 -4.19
C ARG A 4 -31.26 3.98 -3.10
N LYS A 5 -31.55 3.10 -2.13
CA LYS A 5 -32.38 3.45 -0.98
C LYS A 5 -31.69 4.56 -0.19
N GLN A 6 -32.28 5.75 -0.23
CA GLN A 6 -31.83 6.88 0.58
C GLN A 6 -32.13 6.58 2.05
N LEU A 7 -31.08 6.57 2.89
CA LEU A 7 -31.23 6.39 4.32
C LEU A 7 -32.06 7.54 4.90
N SER A 8 -33.02 7.21 5.77
CA SER A 8 -33.82 8.23 6.46
C SER A 8 -32.92 9.10 7.35
N GLY A 9 -33.36 10.33 7.64
CA GLY A 9 -32.61 11.24 8.52
C GLY A 9 -32.28 10.63 9.89
N SER A 10 -33.20 9.83 10.45
CA SER A 10 -32.98 9.10 11.71
C SER A 10 -31.88 8.03 11.57
N GLN A 11 -31.88 7.26 10.48
CA GLN A 11 -30.85 6.25 10.22
C GLN A 11 -29.46 6.89 10.04
N LYS A 12 -29.38 8.03 9.35
CA LYS A 12 -28.14 8.81 9.19
C LYS A 12 -27.60 9.27 10.55
N ARG A 13 -28.45 9.80 11.42
CA ARG A 13 -28.07 10.23 12.79
C ARG A 13 -27.54 9.07 13.64
N LYS A 14 -28.22 7.91 13.62
CA LYS A 14 -27.77 6.70 14.35
C LYS A 14 -26.42 6.17 13.82
N ARG A 15 -26.19 6.24 12.51
CA ARG A 15 -24.91 5.85 11.92
C ARG A 15 -23.79 6.80 12.34
N LYS A 16 -24.01 8.11 12.24
CA LYS A 16 -23.04 9.14 12.66
C LYS A 16 -22.65 8.98 14.13
N LYS A 17 -23.64 8.76 15.01
CA LYS A 17 -23.37 8.55 16.44
C LYS A 17 -22.48 7.33 16.71
N ARG A 18 -22.72 6.20 16.03
CA ARG A 18 -21.87 5.01 16.15
C ARG A 18 -20.46 5.24 15.61
N GLU A 19 -20.33 5.91 14.48
CA GLU A 19 -19.02 6.26 13.91
C GLU A 19 -18.24 7.18 14.88
N GLU A 20 -18.90 8.18 15.48
CA GLU A 20 -18.31 9.06 16.50
C GLU A 20 -17.90 8.30 17.77
N GLU A 21 -18.73 7.37 18.26
CA GLU A 21 -18.39 6.51 19.40
C GLU A 21 -17.16 5.64 19.12
N ILE A 22 -17.07 5.05 17.90
CA ILE A 22 -15.91 4.25 17.48
C ILE A 22 -14.65 5.14 17.40
N ILE A 23 -14.74 6.29 16.73
CA ILE A 23 -13.62 7.23 16.61
C ILE A 23 -13.14 7.67 17.99
N GLN A 24 -14.08 7.99 18.90
CA GLN A 24 -13.75 8.40 20.26
C GLN A 24 -13.11 7.26 21.07
N SER A 25 -13.59 6.03 20.92
CA SER A 25 -12.99 4.84 21.58
C SER A 25 -11.58 4.52 21.08
N GLN A 26 -11.27 4.84 19.81
CA GLN A 26 -9.98 4.59 19.19
C GLN A 26 -9.01 5.78 19.31
N ARG A 27 -9.50 6.94 19.78
CA ARG A 27 -8.70 8.17 19.89
C ARG A 27 -7.54 7.95 20.86
N GLY A 28 -6.31 8.20 20.39
CA GLY A 28 -5.09 8.01 21.19
C GLY A 28 -4.69 6.55 21.45
N SER A 29 -5.39 5.57 20.87
CA SER A 29 -5.05 4.14 21.02
C SER A 29 -3.65 3.77 20.51
N LEU A 30 -3.10 4.60 19.61
CA LEU A 30 -1.75 4.43 19.08
C LEU A 30 -0.67 5.08 19.96
N ASP A 31 -1.01 5.98 20.88
CA ASP A 31 -0.04 6.71 21.69
C ASP A 31 0.83 5.77 22.53
N LYS A 32 0.30 4.60 22.91
CA LYS A 32 1.03 3.53 23.61
C LYS A 32 2.17 2.90 22.80
N TYR A 33 2.12 2.99 21.48
CA TYR A 33 3.15 2.45 20.58
C TYR A 33 4.18 3.50 20.17
N PHE A 34 3.88 4.79 20.36
CA PHE A 34 4.78 5.89 20.05
C PHE A 34 5.60 6.28 21.28
N VAL A 35 6.67 5.53 21.54
CA VAL A 35 7.66 5.90 22.56
C VAL A 35 8.42 7.13 22.08
N LYS A 36 8.45 8.19 22.89
CA LYS A 36 9.25 9.39 22.58
C LYS A 36 10.74 9.01 22.57
N PRO A 37 11.47 9.24 21.48
CA PRO A 37 12.89 8.96 21.43
C PRO A 37 13.63 9.94 22.36
N ILE A 38 14.50 9.42 23.22
CA ILE A 38 15.39 10.21 24.05
C ILE A 38 16.77 10.16 23.40
N PHE A 39 17.23 11.30 22.88
CA PHE A 39 18.58 11.43 22.32
C PHE A 39 19.50 12.00 23.41
N PRO A 40 20.41 11.19 24.00
CA PRO A 40 21.29 11.67 25.05
C PRO A 40 22.26 12.71 24.48
N VAL A 41 22.28 13.90 25.08
CA VAL A 41 23.21 14.97 24.70
C VAL A 41 24.58 14.66 25.30
N LYS A 42 25.57 14.38 24.43
CA LYS A 42 26.96 14.23 24.87
C LYS A 42 27.55 15.62 25.15
N ARG A 43 28.30 15.77 26.24
CA ARG A 43 29.05 17.01 26.51
C ARG A 43 30.11 17.18 25.43
N HIS A 44 30.06 18.28 24.68
CA HIS A 44 31.13 18.62 23.74
C HIS A 44 32.40 18.95 24.53
N VAL A 45 33.45 18.15 24.33
CA VAL A 45 34.77 18.40 24.92
C VAL A 45 35.49 19.42 24.05
N CYS A 46 35.71 20.62 24.56
CA CYS A 46 36.52 21.61 23.87
C CYS A 46 38.00 21.38 24.20
N ARG A 47 38.84 21.20 23.16
CA ARG A 47 40.30 21.16 23.28
C ARG A 47 40.88 22.47 22.74
N LYS A 48 42.03 22.91 23.25
CA LYS A 48 42.79 23.99 22.62
C LYS A 48 43.21 23.54 21.21
N ARG A 49 43.08 24.45 20.24
CA ARG A 49 43.44 24.23 18.83
C ARG A 49 44.56 25.21 18.45
N HIS A 50 45.42 24.82 17.51
CA HIS A 50 46.40 25.73 16.91
C HIS A 50 45.71 26.74 15.97
N PHE A 51 46.37 27.87 15.70
CA PHE A 51 45.80 28.99 14.92
C PHE A 51 45.29 28.57 13.53
N ASP A 52 45.97 27.63 12.88
CA ASP A 52 45.62 27.16 11.53
C ASP A 52 44.77 25.87 11.51
N GLU A 53 44.29 25.39 12.66
CA GLU A 53 43.42 24.19 12.70
C GLU A 53 42.02 24.50 12.16
N ILE A 54 41.74 24.03 10.93
CA ILE A 54 40.40 24.05 10.35
C ILE A 54 39.51 23.06 11.11
N PRO A 55 38.39 23.50 11.71
CA PRO A 55 37.45 22.59 12.35
C PRO A 55 36.82 21.62 11.34
N ASN A 56 36.74 20.33 11.69
CA ASN A 56 35.86 19.37 11.02
C ASN A 56 34.40 19.58 11.49
N THR A 57 33.87 20.76 11.18
CA THR A 57 32.65 21.34 11.77
C THR A 57 31.38 20.55 11.46
N GLU A 58 31.31 19.91 10.30
CA GLU A 58 30.03 19.43 9.77
C GLU A 58 29.56 18.11 10.38
N ARG A 59 30.46 17.14 10.61
CA ARG A 59 30.10 15.85 11.24
C ARG A 59 30.14 15.88 12.76
N GLU A 60 30.92 16.77 13.36
CA GLU A 60 31.06 16.87 14.82
C GLU A 60 29.95 17.71 15.50
N GLN A 61 29.19 18.50 14.73
CA GLN A 61 28.13 19.37 15.24
C GLN A 61 26.71 18.84 15.04
N GLN A 62 26.52 17.75 14.31
CA GLN A 62 25.19 17.16 14.15
C GLN A 62 24.71 16.57 15.48
N SER A 63 23.49 16.94 15.87
CA SER A 63 22.85 16.33 17.04
C SER A 63 22.63 14.84 16.79
N ALA A 64 22.64 14.02 17.85
CA ALA A 64 22.35 12.59 17.74
C ALA A 64 20.98 12.30 17.08
N GLN A 65 20.04 13.24 17.19
CA GLN A 65 18.76 13.19 16.51
C GLN A 65 18.90 13.34 14.99
N GLU A 66 19.73 14.27 14.52
CA GLU A 66 19.90 14.51 13.08
C GLU A 66 20.65 13.35 12.43
N SER A 67 21.69 12.81 13.07
CA SER A 67 22.37 11.61 12.58
C SER A 67 21.44 10.39 12.55
N PHE A 68 20.61 10.18 13.59
CA PHE A 68 19.59 9.13 13.53
C PHE A 68 18.60 9.33 12.38
N ARG A 69 18.19 10.59 12.15
CA ARG A 69 17.23 10.94 11.11
C ARG A 69 17.78 10.62 9.71
N THR A 70 19.02 11.01 9.42
CA THR A 70 19.64 10.83 8.10
C THR A 70 20.13 9.41 7.88
N ASP A 71 20.75 8.81 8.89
CA ASP A 71 21.52 7.57 8.72
C ASP A 71 20.66 6.33 8.90
N TYR A 72 19.49 6.46 9.54
CA TYR A 72 18.60 5.34 9.82
C TYR A 72 17.17 5.62 9.38
N PHE A 73 16.55 6.67 9.91
CA PHE A 73 15.12 6.88 9.70
C PHE A 73 14.77 7.06 8.22
N PHE A 74 15.46 7.94 7.49
CA PHE A 74 15.20 8.12 6.06
C PHE A 74 15.50 6.86 5.25
N ILE A 75 16.54 6.11 5.57
CA ILE A 75 16.85 4.83 4.91
C ILE A 75 15.69 3.84 5.09
N LEU A 76 15.13 3.71 6.30
CA LEU A 76 13.99 2.84 6.56
C LEU A 76 12.72 3.30 5.85
N VAL A 77 12.48 4.62 5.80
CA VAL A 77 11.32 5.19 5.09
C VAL A 77 11.44 4.94 3.59
N ASP A 78 12.60 5.20 2.99
CA ASP A 78 12.85 5.00 1.57
C ASP A 78 12.73 3.52 1.20
N MET A 79 13.21 2.63 2.07
CA MET A 79 13.03 1.18 1.91
C MET A 79 11.55 0.81 1.94
N ALA A 80 10.80 1.27 2.94
CA ALA A 80 9.36 1.01 3.03
C ALA A 80 8.60 1.55 1.82
N LEU A 81 8.92 2.77 1.37
CA LEU A 81 8.34 3.38 0.17
C LEU A 81 8.65 2.57 -1.09
N SER A 82 9.89 2.10 -1.24
CA SER A 82 10.31 1.29 -2.39
C SER A 82 9.58 -0.05 -2.42
N GLN A 83 9.43 -0.70 -1.26
CA GLN A 83 8.65 -1.94 -1.13
C GLN A 83 7.18 -1.71 -1.47
N LEU A 84 6.57 -0.63 -0.98
CA LEU A 84 5.19 -0.30 -1.30
C LEU A 84 5.00 -0.01 -2.80
N LYS A 85 5.89 0.78 -3.41
CA LYS A 85 5.86 1.05 -4.85
C LYS A 85 5.95 -0.24 -5.66
N SER A 86 6.90 -1.13 -5.33
CA SER A 86 7.03 -2.42 -5.99
C SER A 86 5.76 -3.26 -5.88
N ARG A 87 5.15 -3.32 -4.69
CA ARG A 87 3.88 -4.02 -4.48
C ARG A 87 2.70 -3.39 -5.24
N PHE A 88 2.65 -2.07 -5.35
CA PHE A 88 1.61 -1.39 -6.15
C PHE A 88 1.72 -1.72 -7.63
N GLU A 89 2.94 -1.75 -8.19
CA GLU A 89 3.13 -2.14 -9.59
C GLU A 89 2.77 -3.62 -9.81
N GLN A 90 3.18 -4.51 -8.90
CA GLN A 90 2.75 -5.91 -8.93
C GLN A 90 1.22 -6.04 -8.86
N MET A 91 0.56 -5.26 -8.00
CA MET A 91 -0.90 -5.26 -7.89
C MET A 91 -1.58 -4.84 -9.20
N LYS A 92 -1.07 -3.82 -9.89
CA LYS A 92 -1.60 -3.41 -11.20
C LYS A 92 -1.44 -4.51 -12.24
N THR A 93 -0.27 -5.15 -12.29
CA THR A 93 -0.05 -6.27 -13.22
C THR A 93 -0.99 -7.43 -12.91
N PHE A 94 -1.20 -7.73 -11.63
CA PHE A 94 -2.16 -8.74 -11.18
C PHE A 94 -3.59 -8.37 -11.58
N GLU A 95 -4.02 -7.13 -11.38
CA GLU A 95 -5.33 -6.63 -11.80
C GLU A 95 -5.50 -6.71 -13.33
N SER A 96 -4.46 -6.44 -14.12
CA SER A 96 -4.54 -6.56 -15.58
C SER A 96 -4.74 -8.01 -16.08
N ILE A 97 -4.30 -9.00 -15.31
CA ILE A 97 -4.38 -10.42 -15.65
C ILE A 97 -5.66 -11.05 -15.08
N PHE A 98 -5.93 -10.82 -13.79
CA PHE A 98 -7.02 -11.47 -13.05
C PHE A 98 -8.22 -10.55 -12.79
N GLY A 99 -8.12 -9.26 -13.07
CA GLY A 99 -9.11 -8.25 -12.69
C GLY A 99 -10.52 -8.53 -13.19
N PHE A 100 -10.66 -9.12 -14.39
CA PHE A 100 -11.95 -9.48 -14.97
C PHE A 100 -12.70 -10.54 -14.13
N LEU A 101 -12.00 -11.38 -13.37
CA LEU A 101 -12.59 -12.41 -12.51
C LEU A 101 -13.18 -11.85 -11.21
N PHE A 102 -12.69 -10.69 -10.74
CA PHE A 102 -13.09 -10.13 -9.44
C PHE A 102 -14.33 -9.25 -9.52
N ASP A 103 -14.76 -8.85 -10.71
CA ASP A 103 -15.90 -7.97 -10.91
C ASP A 103 -16.99 -8.67 -11.72
N ALA A 104 -17.89 -9.34 -11.00
CA ALA A 104 -19.02 -10.06 -11.60
C ALA A 104 -19.92 -9.15 -12.46
N SER A 105 -19.98 -7.84 -12.14
CA SER A 105 -20.78 -6.90 -12.93
C SER A 105 -20.11 -6.60 -14.26
N LYS A 106 -18.78 -6.44 -14.28
CA LYS A 106 -18.02 -6.35 -15.53
C LYS A 106 -18.12 -7.64 -16.32
N LEU A 107 -17.98 -8.79 -15.65
CA LEU A 107 -18.03 -10.10 -16.29
C LEU A 107 -19.35 -10.36 -17.03
N ALA A 108 -20.48 -9.98 -16.43
CA ALA A 108 -21.82 -10.11 -17.03
C ALA A 108 -22.09 -9.15 -18.21
N HIS A 109 -21.25 -8.12 -18.39
CA HIS A 109 -21.39 -7.11 -19.45
C HIS A 109 -20.25 -7.16 -20.48
N LEU A 110 -19.31 -8.09 -20.34
CA LEU A 110 -18.24 -8.30 -21.30
C LEU A 110 -18.78 -8.99 -22.55
N ASP A 111 -18.33 -8.53 -23.71
CA ASP A 111 -18.58 -9.22 -24.98
C ASP A 111 -17.78 -10.53 -25.03
N ASP A 112 -18.31 -11.54 -25.73
CA ASP A 112 -17.67 -12.88 -25.82
C ASP A 112 -16.24 -12.79 -26.39
N ASP A 113 -15.99 -11.89 -27.34
CA ASP A 113 -14.67 -11.64 -27.92
C ASP A 113 -13.70 -11.02 -26.90
N GLU A 114 -14.17 -10.09 -26.08
CA GLU A 114 -13.38 -9.47 -25.01
C GLU A 114 -13.07 -10.50 -23.92
N LEU A 115 -14.06 -11.27 -23.47
CA LEU A 115 -13.88 -12.34 -22.49
C LEU A 115 -12.82 -13.35 -22.96
N LYS A 116 -12.88 -13.75 -24.23
CA LYS A 116 -11.89 -14.63 -24.84
C LYS A 116 -10.49 -14.03 -24.84
N SER A 117 -10.37 -12.73 -25.13
CA SER A 117 -9.08 -12.03 -25.08
C SER A 117 -8.47 -12.02 -23.67
N TYR A 118 -9.29 -11.81 -22.63
CA TYR A 118 -8.84 -11.86 -21.24
C TYR A 118 -8.43 -13.27 -20.80
N CYS A 119 -9.19 -14.30 -21.19
CA CYS A 119 -8.83 -15.70 -20.90
C CYS A 119 -7.53 -16.12 -21.60
N LEU A 120 -7.30 -15.67 -22.84
CA LEU A 120 -6.03 -15.91 -23.54
C LEU A 120 -4.86 -15.17 -22.89
N ASN A 121 -5.07 -13.94 -22.42
CA ASN A 121 -4.04 -13.21 -21.68
C ASN A 121 -3.68 -13.95 -20.38
N LEU A 122 -4.69 -14.45 -19.65
CA LEU A 122 -4.52 -15.25 -18.44
C LEU A 122 -3.75 -16.55 -18.71
N GLU A 123 -4.12 -17.30 -19.74
CA GLU A 123 -3.40 -18.52 -20.14
C GLU A 123 -1.92 -18.23 -20.44
N ASN A 124 -1.65 -17.18 -21.22
CA ASN A 124 -0.28 -16.81 -21.55
C ASN A 124 0.52 -16.35 -20.32
N ALA A 125 -0.11 -15.64 -19.38
CA ALA A 125 0.54 -15.20 -18.15
C ALA A 125 0.89 -16.37 -17.21
N LEU A 126 0.13 -17.47 -17.29
CA LEU A 126 0.35 -18.70 -16.51
C LEU A 126 1.14 -19.78 -17.27
N ARG A 127 1.52 -19.51 -18.52
CA ARG A 127 2.33 -20.44 -19.30
C ARG A 127 3.77 -20.45 -18.80
N LYS A 128 4.29 -21.64 -18.51
CA LYS A 128 5.70 -21.86 -18.16
C LYS A 128 6.30 -22.93 -19.08
N GLY A 129 7.15 -22.50 -20.01
CA GLY A 129 7.67 -23.37 -21.06
C GLY A 129 6.55 -23.75 -22.03
N ASP A 130 6.41 -25.05 -22.30
CA ASP A 130 5.40 -25.60 -23.22
C ASP A 130 4.08 -25.98 -22.52
N GLY A 131 4.01 -25.86 -21.19
CA GLY A 131 2.83 -26.18 -20.39
C GLY A 131 2.11 -24.92 -19.90
N SER A 132 0.79 -24.98 -19.91
CA SER A 132 -0.09 -24.01 -19.26
C SER A 132 -0.93 -24.74 -18.21
N ASP A 133 -1.06 -24.16 -17.01
CA ASP A 133 -1.90 -24.73 -15.95
C ASP A 133 -3.41 -24.65 -16.28
N ILE A 134 -3.77 -23.78 -17.23
CA ILE A 134 -5.14 -23.44 -17.58
C ILE A 134 -5.27 -23.34 -19.10
N ASP A 135 -6.37 -23.84 -19.66
CA ASP A 135 -6.75 -23.66 -21.07
C ASP A 135 -7.85 -22.60 -21.18
N ALA A 136 -7.59 -21.55 -21.97
CA ALA A 136 -8.51 -20.43 -22.13
C ALA A 136 -9.92 -20.86 -22.57
N LYS A 137 -10.07 -21.91 -23.39
CA LYS A 137 -11.39 -22.37 -23.86
C LYS A 137 -12.28 -22.87 -22.73
N TYR A 138 -11.71 -23.57 -21.77
CA TYR A 138 -12.47 -24.05 -20.62
C TYR A 138 -12.84 -22.88 -19.70
N VAL A 139 -11.94 -21.91 -19.53
CA VAL A 139 -12.20 -20.73 -18.71
C VAL A 139 -13.28 -19.84 -19.33
N THR A 140 -13.26 -19.61 -20.65
CA THR A 140 -14.29 -18.80 -21.31
C THR A 140 -15.68 -19.40 -21.13
N ASN A 141 -15.80 -20.73 -21.26
CA ASN A 141 -17.07 -21.42 -21.10
C ASN A 141 -17.55 -21.32 -19.65
N PHE A 142 -16.66 -21.62 -18.69
CA PHE A 142 -16.99 -21.56 -17.28
C PHE A 142 -17.36 -20.14 -16.81
N ALA A 143 -16.57 -19.13 -17.21
CA ALA A 143 -16.82 -17.74 -16.86
C ALA A 143 -18.09 -17.19 -17.54
N GLY A 144 -18.33 -17.58 -18.79
CA GLY A 144 -19.55 -17.22 -19.51
C GLY A 144 -20.82 -17.82 -18.91
N ASP A 145 -20.75 -19.08 -18.45
CA ASP A 145 -21.85 -19.74 -17.76
C ASP A 145 -22.10 -19.15 -16.36
N ALA A 146 -21.04 -18.75 -15.65
CA ALA A 146 -21.16 -18.13 -14.33
C ALA A 146 -21.66 -16.67 -14.37
N ALA A 147 -21.56 -16.01 -15.52
CA ALA A 147 -21.93 -14.61 -15.71
C ALA A 147 -23.39 -14.41 -16.19
N LYS A 148 -24.05 -15.46 -16.68
CA LYS A 148 -25.45 -15.48 -17.14
C LYS A 148 -26.40 -15.91 -16.02
#